data_AF-A0A354ZKH4-F1
#
_entry.id   AF-A0A354ZKH4-F1
#
_cell.length_a   1.000
_cell.length_b   1.000
_cell.length_c   1.000
_cell.angle_alpha   90.00
_cell.angle_beta   90.00
_cell.angle_gamma   90.00
#
_symmetry.space_group_name_H-M   'P 1'
#
loop_
_entity.id
_entity.type
_entity.pdbx_description
1 polymer ?
#
loop_
_entity_poly.entity_id
_entity_poly.type
_entity_poly.pdbx_seq_one_letter_code
_entity_poly.pdbx_strand_id
1 'polypeptide(L)'
;MESGFFCHLAMEKMLKAVVAQETRRTPPRMHALWRLAEIAGVEDDFTSAQVDTIADLSVFQVEGRYPTDRRALLDANPPERFKDLYDRTKGALSCLNSHLK
;
A
#
# COMPACT_ATOMS: atom_id res chain seq x y z
N MET A 1 -7.14 -9.12 -9.59
CA MET A 1 -6.36 -9.57 -8.40
C MET A 1 -4.92 -9.13 -8.51
N GLU A 2 -4.23 -9.44 -9.60
CA GLU A 2 -2.82 -9.04 -9.80
C GLU A 2 -2.64 -7.53 -9.63
N SER A 3 -3.56 -6.72 -10.16
CA SER A 3 -3.53 -5.26 -10.01
C SER A 3 -3.56 -4.78 -8.55
N GLY A 4 -4.37 -5.40 -7.68
CA GLY A 4 -4.43 -5.03 -6.25
C GLY A 4 -3.14 -5.40 -5.50
N PHE A 5 -2.58 -6.57 -5.79
CA PHE A 5 -1.27 -6.99 -5.30
C PHE A 5 -0.15 -6.03 -5.74
N PHE A 6 -0.13 -5.64 -7.01
CA PHE A 6 0.86 -4.68 -7.51
C PHE A 6 0.65 -3.27 -6.93
N CYS A 7 -0.59 -2.84 -6.69
CA CYS A 7 -0.86 -1.58 -5.99
C CYS A 7 -0.35 -1.62 -4.53
N HIS A 8 -0.56 -2.74 -3.83
CA HIS A 8 0.00 -2.96 -2.50
C HIS A 8 1.53 -2.90 -2.52
N LEU A 9 2.18 -3.64 -3.43
CA LEU A 9 3.63 -3.62 -3.56
C LEU A 9 4.18 -2.23 -3.89
N ALA A 10 3.50 -1.48 -4.78
CA ALA A 10 3.91 -0.11 -5.11
C ALA A 10 3.87 0.80 -3.87
N MET A 11 2.76 0.78 -3.12
CA MET A 11 2.64 1.52 -1.86
C MET A 11 3.71 1.08 -0.84
N GLU A 12 3.95 -0.22 -0.70
CA GLU A 12 4.97 -0.76 0.19
C GLU A 12 6.37 -0.24 -0.17
N LYS A 13 6.75 -0.26 -1.45
CA LYS A 13 8.08 0.20 -1.87
C LYS A 13 8.25 1.69 -1.69
N MET A 14 7.20 2.48 -1.93
CA MET A 14 7.23 3.92 -1.72
C MET A 14 7.38 4.27 -0.24
N LEU A 15 6.57 3.67 0.63
CA LEU A 15 6.73 3.85 2.08
C LEU A 15 8.10 3.40 2.57
N LYS A 16 8.63 2.27 2.07
CA LYS A 16 10.00 1.84 2.40
C LYS A 16 11.07 2.82 1.91
N ALA A 17 10.88 3.45 0.74
CA ALA A 17 11.79 4.48 0.27
C ALA A 17 11.78 5.70 1.20
N VAL A 18 10.60 6.15 1.63
CA VAL A 18 10.46 7.25 2.59
C VAL A 18 11.10 6.89 3.93
N VAL A 19 10.84 5.68 4.47
CA VAL A 19 11.53 5.19 5.68
C VAL A 19 13.04 5.27 5.52
N ALA A 20 13.60 4.81 4.39
CA ALA A 20 15.04 4.86 4.16
C ALA A 20 15.57 6.29 4.11
N GLN A 21 14.83 7.22 3.51
CA GLN A 21 15.22 8.62 3.40
C GLN A 21 15.18 9.34 4.76
N GLU A 22 14.06 9.24 5.48
CA GLU A 22 13.84 9.96 6.73
C GLU A 22 14.66 9.38 7.89
N THR A 23 14.78 8.06 7.97
CA THR A 23 15.48 7.41 9.09
C THR A 23 16.98 7.16 8.82
N ARG A 24 17.43 7.27 7.57
CA ARG A 24 18.77 6.88 7.11
C ARG A 24 19.15 5.43 7.45
N ARG A 25 18.16 4.55 7.56
CA ARG A 25 18.32 3.13 7.90
C ARG A 25 17.68 2.24 6.85
N THR A 26 18.10 0.99 6.79
CA THR A 26 17.42 -0.02 5.98
C THR A 26 15.98 -0.22 6.51
N PRO A 27 14.95 -0.12 5.65
CA PRO A 27 13.57 -0.34 6.08
C PRO A 27 13.36 -1.76 6.65
N PRO A 28 12.46 -1.92 7.63
CA PRO A 28 12.19 -3.22 8.24
C PRO A 28 11.63 -4.22 7.22
N ARG A 29 11.91 -5.52 7.44
CA ARG A 29 11.34 -6.62 6.65
C ARG A 29 9.90 -6.90 7.04
N MET A 30 8.99 -6.01 6.64
CA MET A 30 7.54 -6.15 6.86
C MET A 30 6.72 -5.61 5.69
N HIS A 31 5.43 -5.96 5.66
CA HIS A 31 4.49 -5.62 4.58
C HIS A 31 3.32 -4.74 5.07
N ALA A 32 3.22 -4.50 6.38
CA ALA A 32 2.15 -3.70 6.96
C ALA A 32 2.33 -2.22 6.57
N LEU A 33 1.50 -1.75 5.64
CA LEU A 33 1.61 -0.41 5.05
C LEU A 33 1.47 0.68 6.11
N TRP A 34 0.45 0.61 6.96
CA TRP A 34 0.25 1.61 8.02
C TRP A 34 1.46 1.70 8.97
N ARG A 35 2.02 0.56 9.35
CA ARG A 35 3.20 0.53 10.22
C ARG A 35 4.44 1.14 9.56
N LEU A 36 4.59 1.01 8.24
CA LEU A 36 5.66 1.67 7.50
C LEU A 36 5.48 3.19 7.46
N ALA A 37 4.24 3.68 7.37
CA ALA A 37 3.93 5.11 7.46
C ALA A 37 4.32 5.69 8.82
N GLU A 38 3.93 5.03 9.92
CA GLU A 38 4.31 5.43 11.28
C GLU A 38 5.84 5.46 11.50
N ILE A 39 6.56 4.50 10.92
CA ILE A 39 8.03 4.46 11.03
C ILE A 39 8.68 5.58 10.21
N ALA A 40 8.06 5.95 9.09
CA ALA A 40 8.48 7.08 8.27
C ALA A 40 8.12 8.44 8.89
N GLY A 41 7.17 8.49 9.84
CA GLY A 41 6.68 9.73 10.44
C GLY A 41 5.82 10.56 9.49
N VAL A 42 5.04 9.90 8.63
CA VAL A 42 4.19 10.53 7.59
C VAL A 42 2.72 10.13 7.71
N GLU A 43 2.34 9.46 8.80
CA GLU A 43 0.96 9.00 9.06
C GLU A 43 -0.05 10.15 9.10
N ASP A 44 0.36 11.31 9.60
CA ASP A 44 -0.47 12.52 9.72
C ASP A 44 -0.60 13.29 8.40
N ASP A 45 0.23 12.97 7.39
CA ASP A 45 0.17 13.60 6.06
C ASP A 45 -0.91 12.98 5.18
N PHE A 46 -1.51 11.85 5.61
CA PHE A 46 -2.59 11.20 4.89
C PHE A 46 -3.95 11.80 5.25
N THR A 47 -4.71 12.13 4.20
CA THR A 47 -6.15 12.40 4.34
C THR A 47 -6.91 11.13 4.73
N SER A 48 -8.11 11.27 5.31
CA SER A 48 -8.97 10.13 5.65
C SER A 48 -9.20 9.17 4.48
N ALA A 49 -9.44 9.70 3.27
CA ALA A 49 -9.62 8.88 2.07
C ALA A 49 -8.35 8.09 1.69
N GLN A 50 -7.16 8.63 1.96
CA GLN A 50 -5.90 7.92 1.75
C GLN A 50 -5.67 6.85 2.82
N VAL A 51 -6.05 7.11 4.08
CA VAL A 51 -6.04 6.10 5.15
C VAL A 51 -6.92 4.92 4.77
N ASP A 52 -8.15 5.17 4.30
CA ASP A 52 -9.06 4.13 3.82
C ASP A 52 -8.46 3.34 2.65
N THR A 53 -7.77 4.04 1.75
CA THR A 53 -7.06 3.41 0.62
C THR A 53 -5.92 2.52 1.10
N ILE A 54 -5.15 2.92 2.12
CA ILE A 54 -4.08 2.11 2.70
C ILE A 54 -4.66 0.85 3.38
N ALA A 55 -5.78 0.99 4.09
CA ALA A 55 -6.49 -0.13 4.69
C ALA A 55 -6.98 -1.13 3.62
N ASP A 56 -7.61 -0.62 2.55
CA ASP A 56 -8.04 -1.41 1.40
C ASP A 56 -6.87 -2.14 0.73
N LEU A 57 -5.71 -1.50 0.61
CA LEU A 57 -4.52 -2.11 0.01
C LEU A 57 -3.89 -3.19 0.91
N SER A 58 -4.06 -3.11 2.23
CA SER A 58 -3.42 -4.01 3.19
C SER A 58 -3.89 -5.46 3.05
N VAL A 59 -5.11 -5.69 2.56
CA VAL A 59 -5.63 -7.06 2.33
C VAL A 59 -4.88 -7.79 1.21
N PHE A 60 -4.22 -7.05 0.31
CA PHE A 60 -3.47 -7.61 -0.81
C PHE A 60 -2.01 -7.93 -0.46
N GLN A 61 -1.63 -7.90 0.82
CA GLN A 61 -0.30 -8.33 1.31
C GLN A 61 0.03 -9.81 1.00
N VAL A 62 -0.97 -10.59 0.59
CA VAL A 62 -0.85 -12.03 0.41
C VAL A 62 -0.25 -12.33 -0.98
N GLU A 63 1.05 -12.58 -1.01
CA GLU A 63 1.62 -13.49 -2.01
C GLU A 63 0.88 -14.82 -1.93
N GLY A 64 0.47 -15.34 -3.09
CA GLY A 64 -0.41 -16.49 -3.28
C GLY A 64 0.08 -17.83 -2.72
N ARG A 65 0.29 -17.91 -1.41
CA ARG A 65 0.70 -19.12 -0.67
C ARG A 65 -0.48 -20.03 -0.32
N TYR A 66 -1.71 -19.51 -0.32
CA TYR A 66 -2.91 -20.31 -0.04
C TYR A 66 -3.96 -20.14 -1.15
N PRO A 67 -4.26 -21.21 -1.92
CA PRO A 67 -5.24 -21.20 -3.01
C PRO A 67 -6.66 -20.78 -2.57
N THR A 68 -7.03 -21.03 -1.31
CA THR A 68 -8.34 -20.74 -0.74
C THR A 68 -8.54 -19.23 -0.49
N ASP A 69 -7.53 -18.56 0.08
CA ASP A 69 -7.55 -17.11 0.33
C ASP A 69 -7.60 -16.32 -0.98
N ARG A 70 -6.98 -16.87 -2.03
CA ARG A 70 -7.02 -16.33 -3.39
C ARG A 70 -8.46 -16.26 -3.93
N ARG A 71 -9.24 -17.34 -3.82
CA ARG A 71 -10.61 -17.38 -4.37
C ARG A 71 -11.52 -16.37 -3.67
N ALA A 72 -11.48 -16.33 -2.34
CA ALA A 72 -12.27 -15.37 -1.55
C ALA A 72 -11.93 -13.92 -1.88
N LEU A 73 -10.64 -13.60 -2.07
CA LEU A 73 -10.21 -12.27 -2.51
C LEU A 73 -10.71 -11.91 -3.91
N LEU A 74 -10.78 -12.87 -4.84
CA LEU A 74 -11.32 -12.64 -6.18
C LEU A 74 -12.82 -12.35 -6.14
N ASP A 75 -13.57 -13.16 -5.39
CA ASP A 75 -15.03 -13.03 -5.29
C ASP A 75 -15.43 -11.70 -4.61
N ALA A 76 -14.61 -11.20 -3.67
CA ALA A 76 -14.82 -9.92 -3.01
C ALA A 76 -14.37 -8.68 -3.83
N ASN A 77 -13.64 -8.86 -4.94
CA ASN A 77 -13.03 -7.76 -5.71
C ASN A 77 -13.33 -7.87 -7.22
N PRO A 78 -14.51 -7.40 -7.67
CA PRO A 78 -14.88 -7.43 -9.09
C PRO A 78 -13.98 -6.51 -9.94
N PRO A 79 -13.90 -6.74 -11.27
CA PRO A 79 -13.02 -6.00 -12.17
C PRO A 79 -13.10 -4.47 -12.06
N GLU A 80 -14.31 -3.94 -11.89
CA GLU A 80 -14.60 -2.50 -11.76
C GLU A 80 -13.90 -1.88 -10.54
N ARG A 81 -13.75 -2.65 -9.46
CA ARG A 81 -13.07 -2.24 -8.23
C ARG A 81 -11.55 -2.07 -8.43
N PHE A 82 -10.94 -2.71 -9.42
CA PHE A 82 -9.50 -2.56 -9.66
C PHE A 82 -9.13 -1.21 -10.27
N LYS A 83 -9.98 -0.64 -11.14
CA LYS A 83 -9.70 0.67 -11.72
C LYS A 83 -9.76 1.76 -10.64
N ASP A 84 -10.80 1.71 -9.81
CA ASP A 84 -10.93 2.61 -8.66
C ASP A 84 -9.73 2.50 -7.72
N LEU A 85 -9.38 1.28 -7.32
CA LEU A 85 -8.24 1.03 -6.43
C LEU A 85 -6.92 1.55 -7.02
N TYR A 86 -6.70 1.35 -8.31
CA TYR A 86 -5.52 1.87 -9.02
C TYR A 86 -5.48 3.40 -9.01
N ASP A 87 -6.59 4.06 -9.32
CA ASP A 87 -6.67 5.52 -9.34
C ASP A 87 -6.47 6.11 -7.93
N ARG A 88 -7.08 5.51 -6.91
CA ARG A 88 -6.87 5.88 -5.50
C ARG A 88 -5.43 5.65 -5.04
N THR A 89 -4.80 4.56 -5.47
CA THR A 89 -3.39 4.27 -5.15
C THR A 89 -2.46 5.36 -5.70
N LYS A 90 -2.67 5.83 -6.94
CA LYS A 90 -1.91 6.98 -7.48
C LYS A 90 -2.08 8.23 -6.61
N GLY A 91 -3.31 8.49 -6.14
CA GLY A 91 -3.60 9.59 -5.22
C GLY A 91 -2.83 9.46 -3.89
N ALA A 92 -2.86 8.28 -3.28
CA ALA A 92 -2.13 7.99 -2.04
C ALA A 92 -0.60 8.05 -2.23
N LEU A 93 -0.08 7.65 -3.39
CA LEU A 93 1.34 7.75 -3.70
C LEU A 93 1.80 9.21 -3.91
N SER A 94 0.92 10.06 -4.41
CA SER A 94 1.29 11.43 -4.78
C SER A 94 1.73 12.29 -3.60
N CYS A 95 1.17 12.07 -2.39
CA CYS A 95 1.60 12.82 -1.20
C CYS A 95 3.03 12.45 -0.78
N LEU A 96 3.41 11.17 -0.92
CA LEU A 96 4.73 10.67 -0.57
C LEU A 96 5.84 11.21 -1.47
N ASN A 97 5.52 11.69 -2.69
CA ASN A 97 6.53 12.28 -3.58
C ASN A 97 7.20 13.51 -2.97
N SER A 98 6.51 14.25 -2.10
CA SER A 98 7.11 15.40 -1.41
C SER A 98 8.22 15.01 -0.42
N HIS A 99 8.25 13.73 0.00
CA HIS A 99 9.24 13.16 0.92
C HIS A 99 10.35 12.40 0.19
N LEU A 100 10.41 12.43 -1.14
CA LEU A 100 11.45 11.76 -1.92
C LEU A 100 12.21 12.82 -2.73
N LYS A 101 13.52 12.97 -2.47
CA LYS A 101 14.39 13.92 -3.17
C LYS A 101 15.22 13.24 -4.25
#